data_AF-A0A0F9EWC5-F1
#
_entry.id   AF-A0A0F9EWC5-F1
#
_cell.length_a   1.000
_cell.length_b   1.000
_cell.length_c   1.000
_cell.angle_alpha   90.00
_cell.angle_beta   90.00
_cell.angle_gamma   90.00
#
_symmetry.space_group_name_H-M   'P 1'
#
loop_
_entity.id
_entity.type
_entity.pdbx_description
1 polymer ?
#
loop_
_entity_poly.entity_id
_entity_poly.type
_entity_poly.pdbx_seq_one_letter_code
_entity_poly.pdbx_strand_id
1 'polypeptide(L)' 'MEFVVKVEGIDKSRWVLSVDPVGERFLIAHDDKSLHWVPMAECEFAGAAPPDQPRPVVLIQQPGQQIAVPNRAMRRNGP' A
#
# COMPACT_ATOMS: atom_id res chain seq x y z
N MET A 1 1.15 -16.32 0.95
CA MET A 1 0.27 -16.77 2.05
C MET A 1 -0.25 -15.50 2.70
N GLU A 2 -1.55 -15.28 2.69
CA GLU A 2 -2.14 -14.05 3.23
C GLU A 2 -2.48 -14.27 4.70
N PHE A 3 -2.09 -13.33 5.56
CA PHE A 3 -2.31 -13.42 6.99
C PHE A 3 -2.59 -12.04 7.58
N VAL A 4 -3.23 -12.06 8.75
CA VAL A 4 -3.56 -10.86 9.51
C VAL A 4 -2.72 -10.80 10.78
N VAL A 5 -2.32 -9.59 11.13
CA VAL A 5 -1.59 -9.30 12.35
C VAL A 5 -2.37 -8.33 13.22
N LYS A 6 -2.20 -8.43 14.54
CA LYS A 6 -2.61 -7.40 15.49
C LYS A 6 -1.38 -6.56 15.79
N VAL A 7 -1.51 -5.25 15.64
CA VAL A 7 -0.43 -4.29 15.95
C VAL A 7 -0.66 -3.75 17.34
N GLU A 8 0.40 -3.63 18.14
CA GLU A 8 0.30 -3.03 19.48
C GLU A 8 -0.31 -1.62 19.41
N GLY A 9 -1.29 -1.35 20.29
CA GLY A 9 -2.03 -0.08 20.29
C GLY A 9 -3.13 0.07 19.22
N ILE A 10 -3.35 -0.94 18.36
CA ILE A 10 -4.45 -0.96 17.40
C ILE A 10 -5.45 -2.06 17.77
N ASP A 11 -6.71 -1.67 18.00
CA ASP A 11 -7.77 -2.59 18.46
C ASP A 11 -8.17 -3.66 17.43
N LYS A 12 -7.88 -3.45 16.14
CA LYS A 12 -8.30 -4.34 15.05
C LYS A 12 -7.10 -4.98 14.36
N SER A 13 -7.26 -6.26 14.02
CA SER A 13 -6.31 -6.97 13.15
C SER A 13 -6.26 -6.35 11.75
N ARG A 14 -5.07 -6.30 11.17
CA ARG A 14 -4.77 -5.71 9.86
C ARG A 14 -4.17 -6.76 8.94
N TRP A 15 -4.50 -6.65 7.66
CA TRP A 15 -3.91 -7.48 6.63
C TRP A 15 -2.50 -7.01 6.31
N VAL A 16 -1.60 -7.97 6.21
CA VAL A 16 -0.25 -7.73 5.69
C VAL A 16 -0.34 -7.72 4.17
N LEU A 17 -0.01 -6.59 3.57
CA LEU A 17 0.01 -6.39 2.12
C LEU A 17 1.35 -6.78 1.51
N SER A 18 2.43 -6.57 2.27
CA SER A 18 3.79 -6.90 1.85
C SER A 18 4.70 -7.05 3.07
N VAL A 19 5.81 -7.74 2.85
CA VAL A 19 6.94 -7.82 3.78
C VAL A 19 8.10 -7.08 3.13
N ASP A 20 8.87 -6.33 3.91
CA ASP A 20 10.04 -5.64 3.37
C ASP A 20 11.12 -6.65 2.92
N PRO A 21 12.07 -6.23 2.06
CA PRO A 21 13.08 -7.17 1.54
C PRO A 21 13.98 -7.80 2.60
N VAL A 22 14.10 -7.16 3.76
CA VAL A 22 14.93 -7.62 4.89
C VAL A 22 14.14 -8.56 5.81
N GLY A 23 12.80 -8.53 5.77
CA GLY A 23 11.95 -9.39 6.58
C GLY A 23 11.76 -8.91 8.02
N GLU A 24 11.85 -7.59 8.26
CA GLU A 24 11.70 -6.98 9.58
C GLU A 24 10.43 -6.15 9.72
N ARG A 25 9.75 -5.81 8.62
CA ARG A 25 8.57 -4.93 8.63
C ARG A 25 7.44 -5.45 7.77
N PHE A 26 6.22 -5.20 8.24
CA PHE A 26 4.98 -5.45 7.51
C PHE A 26 4.39 -4.16 6.97
N LEU A 27 3.94 -4.20 5.72
CA LEU A 27 3.14 -3.14 5.13
C LEU A 27 1.66 -3.42 5.43
N ILE A 28 1.00 -2.50 6.12
CA ILE A 28 -0.42 -2.62 6.48
C ILE A 28 -1.21 -1.40 6.00
N ALA A 29 -2.51 -1.60 5.76
CA ALA A 29 -3.44 -0.52 5.48
C ALA A 29 -4.25 -0.12 6.73
N HIS A 30 -4.31 1.19 7.00
CA HIS A 30 -5.13 1.77 8.06
C HIS A 30 -6.51 2.21 7.55
N ASP A 31 -7.46 2.42 8.47
CA ASP A 31 -8.84 2.82 8.14
C ASP A 31 -8.92 4.21 7.47
N ASP A 32 -7.91 5.04 7.67
CA ASP A 32 -7.75 6.36 7.03
C ASP A 32 -7.22 6.28 5.58
N LYS A 33 -7.12 5.06 5.04
CA LYS A 33 -6.58 4.76 3.69
C LYS A 33 -5.09 5.07 3.54
N SER A 34 -4.37 5.26 4.64
CA SER A 34 -2.92 5.36 4.63
C SER A 34 -2.26 3.97 4.73
N LEU A 35 -1.01 3.91 4.27
CA LEU A 35 -0.18 2.71 4.33
C LEU A 35 1.00 2.96 5.27
N HIS A 36 1.24 2.02 6.17
CA HIS A 36 2.31 2.13 7.16
C HIS A 36 3.18 0.88 7.15
N TRP A 37 4.49 1.08 7.28
CA TRP A 37 5.43 0.02 7.59
C TRP A 37 5.55 -0.11 9.10
N VAL A 38 5.20 -1.26 9.63
CA VAL A 38 5.24 -1.54 11.07
C VAL A 38 6.27 -2.62 11.36
N PRO A 39 7.11 -2.47 12.40
CA PRO A 39 8.03 -3.51 12.83
C PRO A 39 7.29 -4.83 13.13
N MET A 40 7.82 -5.94 12.63
CA MET A 40 7.26 -7.27 12.92
C MET A 40 7.26 -7.58 14.42
N ALA A 41 8.21 -7.05 15.17
CA ALA A 41 8.31 -7.22 16.62
C ALA A 41 7.12 -6.61 17.37
N GLU A 42 6.43 -5.63 16.78
CA GLU A 42 5.24 -4.96 17.33
C GLU A 42 3.93 -5.62 16.84
N CYS A 43 4.05 -6.73 16.09
CA CYS A 43 2.94 -7.42 15.46
C CYS A 43 2.75 -8.82 16.07
N GLU A 44 1.54 -9.12 16.52
CA GLU A 44 1.13 -10.47 16.90
C GLU A 44 0.34 -11.12 15.77
N PHE A 45 0.61 -12.40 15.50
CA PHE A 45 -0.15 -13.15 14.52
C PHE A 45 -1.61 -13.33 14.98
N ALA A 46 -2.56 -12.78 14.22
CA ALA A 46 -3.98 -12.85 14.55
C ALA A 46 -4.71 -13.99 13.81
N GLY A 47 -4.17 -14.46 12.68
CA GLY A 47 -4.74 -15.57 11.94
C GLY A 47 -4.21 -15.68 10.51
N ALA A 48 -4.21 -16.90 9.98
CA ALA A 48 -4.03 -17.13 8.55
C ALA A 48 -5.39 -16.97 7.88
N ALA A 49 -5.42 -16.28 6.74
CA ALA A 49 -6.63 -16.27 5.94
C ALA A 49 -6.75 -17.60 5.19
N PRO A 50 -7.88 -18.32 5.31
CA PRO A 50 -8.15 -19.42 4.41
C PRO A 50 -8.32 -18.85 2.98
N PRO A 51 -7.80 -19.53 1.95
CA PRO A 51 -7.88 -19.08 0.55
C PRO A 51 -9.32 -18.88 0.05
N ASP A 52 -10.31 -19.39 0.77
CA ASP A 52 -11.72 -19.38 0.40
C ASP A 52 -12.47 -18.07 0.75
N GLN A 53 -11.81 -17.09 1.39
CA GLN A 53 -12.38 -15.75 1.64
C GLN A 53 -11.58 -14.64 0.94
N PRO A 54 -11.65 -14.54 -0.40
CA PRO A 54 -11.05 -13.41 -1.10
C PRO A 54 -11.78 -12.11 -0.72
N ARG A 55 -11.06 -11.13 -0.18
CA ARG A 55 -11.56 -9.76 -0.07
C ARG A 55 -11.05 -8.92 -1.25
N PRO A 56 -11.92 -8.14 -1.91
CA PRO A 56 -11.52 -7.35 -3.07
C PRO A 56 -10.54 -6.25 -2.67
N VAL A 57 -9.34 -6.29 -3.24
CA VAL A 57 -8.36 -5.19 -3.20
C VAL A 57 -8.70 -4.22 -4.31
N VAL A 58 -9.12 -3.00 -3.97
CA VAL A 58 -9.40 -1.94 -4.95
C VAL A 58 -8.15 -1.09 -5.10
N LEU A 59 -7.55 -1.10 -6.29
CA LEU A 59 -6.49 -0.17 -6.65
C LEU A 59 -7.07 1.24 -6.72
N ILE A 60 -6.71 2.10 -5.76
CA ILE A 60 -6.99 3.53 -5.84
C ILE A 60 -5.97 4.11 -6.83
N GLN A 61 -6.35 4.31 -8.08
CA GLN A 61 -5.56 5.08 -9.03
C GLN A 61 -5.41 6.50 -8.46
N GLN A 62 -4.17 6.90 -8.14
CA GLN A 62 -3.89 8.31 -7.92
C GLN A 62 -4.26 9.06 -9.21
N PRO A 63 -5.00 10.19 -9.14
CA PRO A 63 -5.24 11.01 -10.33
C PRO A 63 -3.88 11.39 -10.90
N GLY A 64 -3.57 10.84 -12.08
CA GLY A 64 -2.25 10.93 -12.67
C GLY A 64 -1.78 12.37 -12.71
N GLN A 65 -0.57 12.63 -12.21
CA GLN A 65 0.12 13.88 -12.51
C GLN A 65 0.16 14.01 -14.04
N GLN A 66 -0.62 14.94 -14.59
CA GLN A 66 -0.50 15.33 -15.98
C GLN A 66 0.93 15.82 -16.17
N ILE A 67 1.78 14.98 -16.76
CA ILE A 67 3.06 15.42 -17.28
C ILE A 67 2.72 16.47 -18.34
N ALA A 68 2.97 17.74 -18.01
CA ALA A 68 2.81 18.83 -18.95
C ALA A 68 3.75 18.55 -20.12
N VAL A 69 3.18 18.10 -21.24
CA VAL A 69 3.95 17.90 -22.48
C VAL A 69 4.39 19.28 -22.94
N PRO A 70 5.70 19.59 -23.01
CA PRO A 70 6.15 20.89 -23.47
C PRO A 70 5.71 21.10 -24.92
N ASN A 71 5.00 22.20 -25.13
CA ASN A 71 4.37 22.58 -26.39
C ASN A 71 5.45 22.77 -27.48
N ARG A 72 5.60 21.80 -28.39
CA ARG A 72 6.62 21.78 -29.47
C ARG A 72 6.35 22.80 -30.59
N ALA A 73 5.30 23.62 -30.46
CA ALA A 73 4.83 24.52 -31.52
C ALA A 73 5.63 25.83 -31.69
N MET A 74 6.56 26.19 -30.80
CA MET A 74 7.28 27.48 -30.88
C MET A 74 8.66 27.45 -31.59
N ARG A 75 9.02 26.39 -32.32
CA ARG A 75 10.31 26.34 -33.06
C ARG A 75 10.23 26.68 -34.55
N ARG A 76 9.10 27.19 -35.04
CA ARG A 76 8.96 27.62 -36.45
C ARG A 76 8.28 28.99 -36.48
N ASN A 77 9.10 30.05 -36.47
CA ASN A 77 8.86 31.47 -36.82
C ASN A 77 9.76 32.33 -35.92
N GLY A 78 11.06 32.46 -36.24
CA GLY A 78 11.60 33.62 -36.98
C GLY A 78 12.37 34.51 -35.98
N PRO A 79 13.33 35.37 -36.36
CA PRO A 79 13.63 35.89 -37.70
C PRO A 79 14.79 35.19 -38.43
#